data_AF-A0A7X6W6C9-F1
#
_entry.id   AF-A0A7X6W6C9-F1
#
_cell.length_a   1.000
_cell.length_b   1.000
_cell.length_c   1.000
_cell.angle_alpha   90.00
_cell.angle_beta   90.00
_cell.angle_gamma   90.00
#
_symmetry.space_group_name_H-M   'P 1'
#
loop_
_entity.id
_entity.type
_entity.pdbx_description
1 polymer ?
#
loop_
_entity_poly.entity_id
_entity_poly.type
_entity_poly.pdbx_seq_one_letter_code
_entity_poly.pdbx_strand_id
1 'polypeptide(L)' 'MDDLIGELQVTASDYATRFRWRVLSGDRRRVLREGTGDNYAMAGRLLGDAMQHIVRDRARNSVGAV' A
#
# COMPACT_ATOMS: atom_id res chain seq x y z
N MET A 1 6.21 12.71 -11.90
CA MET A 1 5.24 12.15 -10.93
C MET A 1 5.82 10.84 -10.47
N ASP A 2 6.17 10.71 -9.18
CA ASP A 2 6.50 9.39 -8.65
C ASP A 2 5.23 8.56 -8.62
N ASP A 3 5.14 7.56 -9.48
CA ASP A 3 4.02 6.62 -9.49
C ASP A 3 3.86 5.98 -8.10
N LEU A 4 2.64 5.58 -7.75
CA LEU A 4 2.41 4.79 -6.55
C LEU A 4 2.00 3.40 -6.98
N ILE A 5 2.67 2.40 -6.42
CA ILE A 5 2.41 1.01 -6.76
C ILE A 5 1.86 0.32 -5.52
N GLY A 6 0.61 -0.13 -5.62
CA GLY A 6 0.04 -1.06 -4.66
C GLY A 6 0.41 -2.48 -5.03
N GLU A 7 0.98 -3.23 -4.08
CA GLU A 7 1.29 -4.64 -4.25
C GLU A 7 0.52 -5.46 -3.21
N LEU A 8 -0.13 -6.53 -3.66
CA LEU A 8 -0.79 -7.51 -2.81
C LEU A 8 -0.20 -8.89 -3.11
N GLN A 9 0.44 -9.50 -2.11
CA GLN A 9 1.03 -10.82 -2.17
C GLN A 9 0.19 -11.79 -1.35
N VAL A 10 -0.04 -12.98 -1.89
CA VAL A 10 -0.74 -14.07 -1.22
C VAL A 10 0.25 -15.20 -0.97
N THR A 11 0.33 -15.64 0.28
CA THR A 11 1.08 -16.81 0.70
C THR A 11 0.10 -17.81 1.28
N ALA A 12 -0.21 -18.85 0.50
CA ALA A 12 -1.02 -19.97 0.97
C ALA A 12 -0.11 -21.11 1.44
N SER A 13 -0.40 -21.67 2.60
CA SER A 13 0.13 -22.95 3.07
C SER A 13 -1.02 -23.89 3.40
N ASP A 14 -0.72 -25.17 3.61
CA ASP A 14 -1.72 -26.20 3.97
C ASP A 14 -2.51 -25.85 5.26
N TYR A 15 -1.97 -24.96 6.09
CA TYR A 15 -2.56 -24.60 7.39
C TYR A 15 -3.19 -23.21 7.42
N ALA A 16 -2.77 -22.28 6.55
CA ALA A 16 -3.29 -20.92 6.54
C ALA A 16 -2.98 -20.17 5.24
N THR A 17 -3.85 -19.22 4.89
CA THR A 17 -3.54 -18.19 3.88
C THR A 17 -3.20 -16.88 4.57
N ARG A 18 -2.07 -16.29 4.18
CA ARG A 18 -1.67 -14.94 4.59
C ARG A 18 -1.59 -14.01 3.38
N PHE A 19 -2.03 -12.80 3.59
CA PHE A 19 -2.01 -11.70 2.64
C PHE A 19 -1.05 -10.64 3.16
N ARG A 20 -0.13 -10.21 2.32
CA ARG A 20 0.74 -9.07 2.58
C ARG A 20 0.41 -7.97 1.59
N TRP A 21 0.22 -6.76 2.06
CA TRP A 21 0.03 -5.59 1.20
C TRP A 21 1.15 -4.59 1.42
N ARG A 22 1.58 -3.93 0.34
CA ARG A 22 2.62 -2.91 0.35
C ARG A 22 2.24 -1.75 -0.56
N VAL A 23 2.52 -0.53 -0.12
CA VAL A 23 2.52 0.65 -0.97
C VAL A 23 3.97 1.05 -1.22
N LEU A 24 4.36 1.08 -2.48
CA LEU A 24 5.71 1.40 -2.92
C LEU A 24 5.73 2.78 -3.60
N SER A 25 6.87 3.46 -3.50
CA SER A 25 7.20 4.56 -4.41
C SER A 25 7.43 4.00 -5.82
N GLY A 26 7.21 4.81 -6.85
CA GLY A 26 7.17 4.40 -8.26
C GLY A 26 8.51 3.90 -8.80
N ASP A 27 9.60 4.34 -8.17
CA ASP A 27 10.94 3.80 -8.39
C ASP A 27 11.12 2.36 -7.83
N ARG A 28 10.09 1.83 -7.16
CA ARG A 28 10.06 0.53 -6.44
C ARG A 28 11.19 0.34 -5.42
N ARG A 29 11.92 1.41 -5.06
CA ARG A 29 13.07 1.34 -4.16
C ARG A 29 12.71 1.59 -2.71
N ARG A 30 11.53 2.18 -2.44
CA ARG A 30 11.07 2.48 -1.07
C ARG A 30 9.67 1.97 -0.81
N VAL A 31 9.53 1.20 0.28
CA VAL A 31 8.24 0.86 0.88
C VAL A 31 7.76 2.07 1.69
N LEU A 32 6.58 2.58 1.36
CA LEU A 32 5.94 3.70 2.06
C LEU A 32 5.04 3.19 3.19
N ARG A 33 4.40 2.04 2.99
CA ARG A 33 3.57 1.38 4.00
C ARG A 33 3.46 -0.12 3.71
N GLU A 34 3.37 -0.93 4.75
CA GLU A 34 3.10 -2.36 4.62
C GLU A 34 2.22 -2.90 5.75
N GLY A 35 1.58 -4.03 5.49
CA GLY A 35 0.84 -4.78 6.50
C GLY A 35 0.61 -6.24 6.07
N THR A 36 0.22 -7.05 7.05
CA THR A 36 -0.11 -8.48 6.83
C THR A 36 -1.43 -8.81 7.51
N GLY A 37 -2.14 -9.80 6.97
CA GLY A 37 -3.40 -10.32 7.52
C GLY A 37 -3.75 -11.68 6.92
N ASP A 38 -4.80 -12.29 7.42
CA ASP A 38 -5.34 -13.59 6.98
C ASP A 38 -6.63 -13.44 6.15
N ASN A 39 -7.16 -12.22 6.04
CA ASN A 39 -8.37 -11.91 5.29
C ASN A 39 -8.09 -11.02 4.07
N TYR A 40 -8.38 -11.54 2.88
CA TYR A 40 -8.19 -10.83 1.61
C TYR A 40 -8.96 -9.51 1.52
N ALA A 41 -10.25 -9.52 1.91
CA ALA A 41 -11.10 -8.32 1.81
C ALA A 41 -10.57 -7.19 2.69
N MET A 42 -10.05 -7.55 3.88
CA MET A 42 -9.40 -6.61 4.77
C MET A 42 -8.08 -6.09 4.18
N ALA A 43 -7.24 -6.97 3.64
CA ALA A 43 -5.96 -6.59 3.03
C ALA A 43 -6.14 -5.64 1.83
N GLY A 44 -7.10 -5.90 0.95
CA GLY A 44 -7.43 -5.03 -0.18
C GLY A 44 -7.92 -3.65 0.27
N ARG A 45 -8.79 -3.59 1.28
CA ARG A 45 -9.27 -2.32 1.85
C ARG A 45 -8.13 -1.51 2.46
N LEU A 46 -7.29 -2.14 3.28
CA LEU A 46 -6.14 -1.48 3.90
C LEU A 46 -5.16 -0.93 2.87
N LEU A 47 -4.93 -1.67 1.77
CA LEU A 47 -4.09 -1.19 0.67
C LEU A 47 -4.70 0.06 0.02
N GLY A 48 -6.00 0.05 -0.27
CA GLY A 48 -6.71 1.21 -0.83
C GLY A 48 -6.66 2.43 0.08
N ASP A 49 -6.95 2.24 1.37
CA ASP A 49 -6.92 3.31 2.38
C ASP A 49 -5.50 3.90 2.51
N ALA A 50 -4.47 3.05 2.51
CA ALA A 50 -3.08 3.47 2.54
C ALA A 50 -2.68 4.31 1.31
N MET A 51 -3.09 3.89 0.11
CA MET A 51 -2.83 4.62 -1.13
C MET A 51 -3.52 5.99 -1.12
N GLN A 52 -4.80 6.06 -0.72
CA GLN A 52 -5.53 7.32 -0.64
C GLN A 52 -4.89 8.29 0.35
N HIS A 53 -4.44 7.79 1.51
CA HIS A 53 -3.75 8.61 2.51
C HIS A 53 -2.47 9.22 1.92
N ILE A 54 -1.63 8.41 1.28
CA ILE A 54 -0.36 8.89 0.69
C ILE A 54 -0.61 9.91 -0.42
N VAL A 55 -1.63 9.70 -1.27
CA VAL A 55 -2.03 10.66 -2.31
C VAL A 55 -2.47 11.99 -1.68
N ARG A 56 -3.29 11.94 -0.62
CA ARG A 56 -3.76 13.14 0.09
C ARG A 56 -2.62 13.91 0.77
N ASP A 57 -1.69 13.19 1.39
CA ASP A 57 -0.53 13.83 2.05
C ASP A 57 0.38 14.51 1.04
N ARG A 58 0.61 13.89 -0.12
CA ARG A 58 1.34 14.54 -1.21
C ARG A 58 0.62 15.78 -1.69
N ALA A 59 -0.69 15.69 -1.95
CA ALA A 59 -1.49 16.84 -2.39
C ALA A 59 -1.39 18.02 -1.40
N ARG A 60 -1.50 17.74 -0.09
CA ARG A 60 -1.32 18.75 0.96
C ARG A 60 0.07 19.36 0.96
N ASN A 61 1.12 18.55 0.85
CA ASN A 61 2.50 19.02 0.84
C ASN A 61 2.88 19.78 -0.44
N SER A 62 2.24 19.50 -1.57
CA SER A 62 2.45 20.25 -2.82
C SER A 62 1.77 21.63 -2.85
N VAL A 63 0.71 21.84 -2.08
CA VAL A 63 -0.05 23.11 -2.06
C VAL A 63 0.62 24.17 -1.16
N GLY A 64 1.53 23.78 -0.27
CA GLY A 64 2.27 24.69 0.61
C GLY A 64 3.57 25.29 0.02
N ALA A 65 3.89 24.99 -1.24
CA ALA A 65 5.07 25.53 -1.92
C ALA A 65 4.64 26.58 -2.97
N VAL A 66 4.09 27.71 -2.50
CA VAL A 66 3.86 28.94 -3.28
C VAL A 66 4.27 30.14 -2.45
#